data_AF-A0A7Y8I491-F1
#
_entry.id   AF-A0A7Y8I491-F1
#
_cell.length_a   1.000
_cell.length_b   1.000
_cell.length_c   1.000
_cell.angle_alpha   90.00
_cell.angle_beta   90.00
_cell.angle_gamma   90.00
#
_symmetry.space_group_name_H-M   'P 1'
#
loop_
_entity.id
_entity.type
_entity.pdbx_description
1 polymer ?
#
loop_
_entity_poly.entity_id
_entity_poly.type
_entity_poly.pdbx_seq_one_letter_code
_entity_poly.pdbx_strand_id
1 'polypeptide(L)'
;MRTFEDLTQAMRGFQEARILLTAVELDLFNAAGDGATAAAIASTIGADPRATTMLLDALVSLDALEKTGGAYRVTPESDRFRAARAGMMHTVNLWDSWSTLTACVRAGTAVRRPGVEAQQADWTRAFIDAMHANAASQAREMVQSVGAAGAKRLLDVGGGSGAYAIAFAPAEPPLQAAVLDLPQG
;
A
#
# COMPACT_ATOMS: atom_id res chain seq x y z
N MET A 1 -1.50 -28.84 -12.05
CA MET A 1 -1.43 -28.95 -10.58
C MET A 1 -0.08 -28.40 -10.16
N ARG A 2 0.02 -27.62 -9.07
CA ARG A 2 1.32 -27.11 -8.58
C ARG A 2 2.20 -28.26 -8.09
N THR A 3 3.50 -28.19 -8.35
CA THR A 3 4.51 -29.15 -7.87
C THR A 3 4.94 -28.82 -6.43
N PHE A 4 5.68 -29.73 -5.79
CA PHE A 4 6.31 -29.45 -4.49
C PHE A 4 7.30 -28.27 -4.56
N GLU A 5 7.99 -28.13 -5.69
CA GLU A 5 8.92 -27.03 -5.93
C GLU A 5 8.19 -25.70 -6.07
N ASP A 6 7.08 -25.66 -6.82
CA ASP A 6 6.23 -24.46 -6.94
C ASP A 6 5.71 -24.01 -5.56
N LEU A 7 5.30 -24.96 -4.72
CA LEU A 7 4.82 -24.67 -3.36
C LEU A 7 5.94 -24.18 -2.45
N THR A 8 7.13 -24.77 -2.55
CA THR A 8 8.30 -24.35 -1.77
C THR A 8 8.79 -22.97 -2.20
N GLN A 9 8.73 -22.65 -3.50
CA GLN A 9 9.04 -21.32 -4.02
C GLN A 9 8.02 -20.30 -3.51
N ALA A 10 6.72 -20.61 -3.58
CA ALA A 10 5.68 -19.75 -3.00
C ALA A 10 5.89 -19.53 -1.49
N MET A 11 6.30 -20.56 -0.74
CA MET A 11 6.64 -20.45 0.68
C MET A 11 7.83 -19.53 0.94
N ARG A 12 8.78 -19.40 0.00
CA ARG A 12 9.95 -18.52 0.12
C ARG A 12 9.70 -17.10 -0.40
N GLY A 13 8.63 -16.89 -1.16
CA GLY A 13 8.27 -15.58 -1.73
C GLY A 13 8.11 -14.45 -0.70
N PHE A 14 7.90 -14.77 0.58
CA PHE A 14 7.88 -13.78 1.66
C PHE A 14 9.21 -13.00 1.79
N GLN A 15 10.34 -13.57 1.36
CA GLN A 15 11.65 -12.94 1.42
C GLN A 15 11.72 -11.73 0.49
N GLU A 16 11.38 -11.93 -0.79
CA GLU A 16 11.32 -10.88 -1.80
C GLU A 16 10.24 -9.84 -1.45
N ALA A 17 9.08 -10.30 -1.00
CA ALA A 17 8.02 -9.42 -0.53
C ALA A 17 8.52 -8.52 0.61
N ARG A 18 9.22 -9.06 1.61
CA ARG A 18 9.71 -8.24 2.72
C ARG A 18 10.80 -7.25 2.29
N ILE A 19 11.66 -7.61 1.34
CA ILE A 19 12.65 -6.69 0.76
C ILE A 19 11.94 -5.47 0.15
N LEU A 20 10.94 -5.69 -0.71
CA LEU A 20 10.18 -4.62 -1.36
C LEU A 20 9.38 -3.79 -0.36
N LEU A 21 8.68 -4.43 0.59
CA LEU A 21 7.91 -3.73 1.62
C LEU A 21 8.81 -2.87 2.53
N THR A 22 10.02 -3.33 2.84
CA THR A 22 11.01 -2.55 3.61
C THR A 22 11.45 -1.31 2.84
N ALA A 23 11.65 -1.42 1.53
CA ALA A 23 12.01 -0.28 0.69
C ALA A 23 10.91 0.79 0.65
N VAL A 24 9.64 0.38 0.60
CA VAL A 24 8.49 1.28 0.71
C VAL A 24 8.45 1.94 2.09
N GLU A 25 8.57 1.15 3.16
CA GLU A 25 8.51 1.61 4.54
C GLU A 25 9.57 2.69 4.83
N LEU A 26 10.80 2.48 4.37
CA LEU A 26 11.93 3.41 4.52
C LEU A 26 11.91 4.60 3.56
N ASP A 27 10.92 4.69 2.67
CA ASP A 27 10.86 5.70 1.60
C ASP A 27 12.11 5.67 0.68
N LEU A 28 12.68 4.48 0.52
CA LEU A 28 13.97 4.27 -0.14
C LEU A 28 13.90 4.61 -1.63
N PHE A 29 12.78 4.32 -2.30
CA PHE A 29 12.62 4.65 -3.72
C PHE A 29 12.72 6.15 -3.97
N ASN A 30 12.13 6.99 -3.10
CA ASN A 30 12.28 8.45 -3.20
C ASN A 30 13.73 8.87 -2.91
N ALA A 31 14.36 8.31 -1.85
CA ALA A 31 15.74 8.61 -1.49
C ALA A 31 16.76 8.25 -2.58
N ALA A 32 16.54 7.16 -3.32
CA ALA A 32 17.40 6.72 -4.41
C ALA A 32 17.32 7.64 -5.64
N GLY A 33 16.19 8.32 -5.87
CA GLY A 33 16.03 9.28 -6.95
C GLY A 33 16.43 8.74 -8.33
N ASP A 34 16.99 9.63 -9.13
CA ASP A 34 17.63 9.32 -10.40
C ASP A 34 19.11 8.91 -10.20
N GLY A 35 19.46 8.24 -9.11
CA GLY A 35 20.82 7.81 -8.82
C GLY A 35 21.39 8.44 -7.56
N ALA A 36 21.69 7.60 -6.56
CA ALA A 36 22.40 8.00 -5.35
C ALA A 36 23.31 6.89 -4.83
N THR A 37 24.37 7.23 -4.10
CA THR A 37 25.22 6.22 -3.46
C THR A 37 24.50 5.60 -2.26
N ALA A 38 24.88 4.38 -1.86
CA ALA A 38 24.30 3.74 -0.67
C ALA A 38 24.46 4.60 0.59
N ALA A 39 25.59 5.30 0.74
CA ALA A 39 25.83 6.19 1.87
C ALA A 39 24.87 7.41 1.88
N ALA A 40 24.62 8.01 0.72
CA ALA A 40 23.67 9.11 0.59
C ALA A 40 22.24 8.64 0.90
N ILE A 41 21.83 7.51 0.33
CA ILE A 41 20.51 6.91 0.59
C ILE A 41 20.34 6.61 2.08
N ALA A 42 21.32 5.95 2.69
CA ALA A 42 21.31 5.60 4.11
C ALA A 42 21.17 6.86 5.00
N SER A 43 21.88 7.94 4.67
CA SER A 43 21.75 9.22 5.36
C SER A 43 20.35 9.82 5.22
N THR A 44 19.77 9.78 4.02
CA THR A 44 18.42 10.34 3.76
C THR A 44 17.34 9.59 4.54
N ILE A 45 17.41 8.27 4.60
CA ILE A 45 16.42 7.44 5.28
C ILE A 45 16.74 7.20 6.77
N GLY A 46 17.84 7.76 7.28
CA GLY A 46 18.26 7.61 8.67
C GLY A 46 18.65 6.17 9.07
N ALA A 47 19.30 5.43 8.18
CA ALA A 47 19.65 4.02 8.38
C ALA A 47 21.17 3.76 8.40
N ASP A 48 21.56 2.56 8.84
CA ASP A 48 22.95 2.11 8.80
C ASP A 48 23.44 1.94 7.35
N PRO A 49 24.63 2.47 6.98
CA PRO A 49 25.14 2.37 5.62
C PRO A 49 25.37 0.94 5.13
N ARG A 50 25.85 0.04 6.00
CA ARG A 50 26.14 -1.35 5.61
C ARG A 50 24.85 -2.12 5.36
N ALA A 51 23.89 -2.04 6.29
CA ALA A 51 22.59 -2.68 6.14
C ALA A 51 21.81 -2.13 4.93
N THR A 52 21.85 -0.81 4.72
CA THR A 52 21.25 -0.17 3.54
C THR A 52 21.87 -0.71 2.26
N THR A 53 23.20 -0.85 2.20
CA THR A 53 23.88 -1.42 1.02
C THR A 53 23.39 -2.84 0.72
N MET A 54 23.23 -3.69 1.74
CA MET A 54 22.72 -5.05 1.55
C MET A 54 21.29 -5.08 1.02
N LEU A 55 20.42 -4.19 1.53
CA LEU A 55 19.05 -4.06 1.03
C LEU A 55 19.02 -3.57 -0.41
N LEU A 56 19.85 -2.58 -0.74
CA LEU A 56 19.97 -2.04 -2.10
C LEU A 56 20.45 -3.10 -3.10
N ASP A 57 21.45 -3.91 -2.73
CA ASP A 57 21.95 -4.99 -3.59
C ASP A 57 20.89 -6.11 -3.76
N ALA A 58 20.08 -6.38 -2.73
CA ALA A 58 18.94 -7.29 -2.85
C ALA A 58 17.86 -6.74 -3.80
N LEU A 59 17.55 -5.43 -3.73
CA LEU A 59 16.61 -4.77 -4.64
C LEU A 59 17.11 -4.77 -6.09
N VAL A 60 18.42 -4.65 -6.30
CA VAL A 60 19.03 -4.81 -7.64
C VAL A 60 18.81 -6.23 -8.17
N SER A 61 18.94 -7.24 -7.30
CA SER A 61 18.71 -8.64 -7.69
C SER A 61 17.24 -8.96 -8.00
N LEU A 62 16.31 -8.07 -7.62
CA LEU A 62 14.88 -8.15 -7.92
C LEU A 62 14.45 -7.22 -9.05
N ASP A 63 15.39 -6.61 -9.78
CA ASP A 63 15.15 -5.64 -10.85
C ASP A 63 14.35 -4.39 -10.39
N ALA A 64 14.35 -4.11 -9.08
CA ALA A 64 13.70 -2.93 -8.53
C ALA A 64 14.60 -1.69 -8.59
N LEU A 65 15.92 -1.91 -8.62
CA LEU A 65 16.94 -0.88 -8.77
C LEU A 65 17.99 -1.32 -9.79
N GLU A 66 18.68 -0.35 -10.38
CA GLU A 66 19.89 -0.54 -11.16
C GLU A 66 21.11 -0.02 -10.40
N LYS A 67 22.25 -0.70 -10.51
CA LYS A 67 23.52 -0.27 -9.90
C LYS A 67 24.57 0.00 -10.97
N THR A 68 24.99 1.26 -11.09
CA THR A 68 26.00 1.70 -12.06
C THR A 68 27.02 2.59 -11.37
N GLY A 69 28.30 2.23 -11.46
CA GLY A 69 29.39 3.06 -10.89
C GLY A 69 29.29 3.31 -9.38
N GLY A 70 28.64 2.40 -8.63
CA GLY A 70 28.43 2.55 -7.18
C GLY A 70 27.21 3.41 -6.78
N ALA A 71 26.46 3.92 -7.75
CA ALA A 71 25.18 4.58 -7.54
C ALA A 71 24.02 3.63 -7.85
N TYR A 72 22.91 3.79 -7.12
CA TYR A 72 21.67 3.04 -7.24
C TYR A 72 20.58 3.94 -7.79
N ARG A 73 19.89 3.49 -8.83
CA ARG A 73 18.81 4.20 -9.52
C ARG A 73 17.54 3.36 -9.50
N VAL A 74 16.39 4.01 -9.37
CA VAL A 74 15.09 3.31 -9.45
C VAL A 74 14.76 2.93 -10.90
N THR A 75 14.30 1.70 -11.11
CA THR A 75 13.85 1.25 -12.45
C THR A 75 12.53 1.91 -12.85
N PRO A 76 12.22 2.02 -14.16
CA PRO A 76 10.96 2.61 -14.63
C PRO A 76 9.71 1.96 -14.00
N GLU A 77 9.74 0.65 -13.79
CA GLU A 77 8.67 -0.11 -13.15
C GLU A 77 8.51 0.26 -11.68
N SER A 78 9.63 0.41 -10.97
CA SER A 78 9.65 0.69 -9.53
C SER A 78 9.45 2.17 -9.18
N ASP A 79 9.61 3.08 -10.15
CA ASP A 79 9.34 4.51 -9.94
C ASP A 79 7.89 4.77 -9.50
N ARG A 80 6.97 3.90 -9.93
CA ARG A 80 5.56 3.91 -9.50
C ARG A 80 5.38 3.81 -7.99
N PHE A 81 6.30 3.14 -7.28
CA PHE A 81 6.23 3.05 -5.81
C PHE A 81 6.40 4.40 -5.12
N ARG A 82 7.04 5.39 -5.75
CA ARG A 82 7.18 6.74 -5.18
C ARG A 82 5.83 7.43 -5.01
N ALA A 83 5.04 7.44 -6.08
CA ALA A 83 3.70 8.03 -6.08
C ALA A 83 2.69 7.15 -5.31
N ALA A 84 2.85 5.83 -5.35
CA ALA A 84 1.94 4.88 -4.71
C ALA A 84 2.28 4.58 -3.24
N ARG A 85 3.32 5.20 -2.65
CA ARG A 85 3.82 4.84 -1.31
C ARG A 85 2.73 4.87 -0.25
N ALA A 86 1.97 5.96 -0.17
CA ALA A 86 0.89 6.11 0.81
C ALA A 86 -0.09 4.94 0.73
N GLY A 87 -0.47 4.54 -0.49
CA GLY A 87 -1.33 3.38 -0.69
C GLY A 87 -0.69 2.04 -0.39
N MET A 88 0.62 1.92 -0.63
CA MET A 88 1.38 0.70 -0.37
C MET A 88 1.66 0.48 1.12
N MET A 89 1.62 1.52 1.95
CA MET A 89 1.77 1.41 3.40
C MET A 89 0.67 0.55 4.04
N HIS A 90 -0.54 0.49 3.45
CA HIS A 90 -1.54 -0.47 3.90
C HIS A 90 -1.04 -1.91 3.76
N THR A 91 -0.45 -2.27 2.63
CA THR A 91 0.14 -3.60 2.40
C THR A 91 1.29 -3.88 3.37
N VAL A 92 2.14 -2.89 3.65
CA VAL A 92 3.20 -3.00 4.68
C VAL A 92 2.59 -3.39 6.02
N ASN A 93 1.52 -2.70 6.44
CA ASN A 93 0.86 -2.92 7.72
C ASN A 93 0.14 -4.27 7.83
N LEU A 94 -0.16 -4.94 6.71
CA LEU A 94 -0.74 -6.29 6.73
C LEU A 94 0.26 -7.36 7.20
N TRP A 95 1.57 -7.09 7.13
CA TRP A 95 2.60 -8.07 7.48
C TRP A 95 2.44 -8.65 8.89
N ASP A 96 2.19 -7.79 9.87
CA ASP A 96 1.96 -8.21 11.26
C ASP A 96 0.70 -9.06 11.39
N SER A 97 -0.36 -8.71 10.66
CA SER A 97 -1.61 -9.47 10.66
C SER A 97 -1.41 -10.86 10.06
N TRP A 98 -0.71 -10.96 8.91
CA TRP A 98 -0.36 -12.24 8.29
C TRP A 98 0.51 -13.12 9.20
N SER A 99 1.39 -12.49 9.99
CA SER A 99 2.23 -13.20 10.97
C SER A 99 1.41 -13.88 12.09
N THR A 100 0.15 -13.48 12.31
CA THR A 100 -0.75 -14.10 13.29
C THR A 100 -1.60 -15.26 12.76
N LEU A 101 -1.54 -15.56 11.45
CA LEU A 101 -2.46 -16.49 10.80
C LEU A 101 -2.50 -17.89 11.45
N THR A 102 -1.35 -18.45 11.85
CA THR A 102 -1.30 -19.75 12.54
C THR A 102 -2.10 -19.76 13.84
N ALA A 103 -2.04 -18.66 14.60
CA ALA A 103 -2.80 -18.54 15.84
C ALA A 103 -4.30 -18.35 15.57
N CYS A 104 -4.66 -17.58 14.54
CA CYS A 104 -6.06 -17.45 14.10
C CYS A 104 -6.68 -18.80 13.71
N VAL A 105 -5.96 -19.62 12.93
CA VAL A 105 -6.43 -20.96 12.52
C VAL A 105 -6.66 -21.85 13.73
N ARG A 106 -5.77 -21.81 14.73
CA ARG A 106 -5.91 -22.59 15.98
C ARG A 106 -7.09 -22.11 16.84
N ALA A 107 -7.28 -20.79 16.92
CA ALA A 107 -8.31 -20.19 17.75
C ALA A 107 -9.70 -20.19 17.09
N GLY A 108 -9.77 -20.35 15.76
CA GLY A 108 -11.01 -20.22 14.98
C GLY A 108 -11.54 -18.78 14.90
N THR A 109 -10.73 -17.79 15.27
CA THR A 109 -11.11 -16.37 15.27
C THR A 109 -9.86 -15.48 15.18
N ALA A 110 -10.03 -14.17 14.97
CA ALA A 110 -8.93 -13.22 14.96
C ALA A 110 -8.30 -13.11 16.37
N VAL A 111 -7.00 -13.42 16.48
CA VAL A 111 -6.26 -13.33 17.75
C VAL A 111 -5.68 -11.94 18.02
N ARG A 112 -5.54 -11.14 16.95
CA ARG A 112 -5.27 -9.71 17.02
C ARG A 112 -6.57 -9.03 16.62
N ARG A 113 -7.20 -8.28 17.53
CA ARG A 113 -8.29 -7.37 17.16
C ARG A 113 -7.65 -6.06 16.73
N PRO A 114 -7.71 -5.66 15.45
CA PRO A 114 -7.41 -4.29 15.09
C PRO A 114 -8.59 -3.47 15.60
N GLY A 115 -8.55 -3.04 16.86
CA GLY A 115 -9.41 -1.94 17.27
C GLY A 115 -9.01 -0.75 16.40
N VAL A 116 -9.94 -0.21 15.62
CA VAL A 116 -9.77 1.12 14.99
C VAL A 116 -9.43 2.17 16.07
N GLU A 117 -9.87 1.91 17.30
CA GLU A 117 -9.55 2.66 18.53
C GLU A 117 -8.13 2.43 19.06
N ALA A 118 -7.46 1.34 18.68
CA ALA A 118 -6.13 0.95 19.18
C ALA A 118 -5.00 1.25 18.18
N GLN A 119 -5.31 1.90 17.06
CA GLN A 119 -4.36 2.14 15.97
C GLN A 119 -3.93 3.60 15.94
N GLN A 120 -2.62 3.82 15.79
CA GLN A 120 -2.02 5.15 15.75
C GLN A 120 -2.54 5.94 14.53
N ALA A 121 -2.65 7.26 14.65
CA ALA A 121 -3.17 8.13 13.59
C ALA A 121 -2.51 7.93 12.22
N ASP A 122 -1.22 7.59 12.20
CA ASP A 122 -0.46 7.31 10.98
C ASP A 122 -0.92 6.04 10.27
N TRP A 123 -1.35 5.01 11.02
CA TRP A 123 -1.94 3.79 10.45
C TRP A 123 -3.29 4.10 9.81
N THR A 124 -4.15 4.84 10.49
CA THR A 124 -5.48 5.21 9.98
C THR A 124 -5.36 6.05 8.72
N ARG A 125 -4.43 7.02 8.69
CA ARG A 125 -4.16 7.83 7.49
C ARG A 125 -3.66 6.97 6.33
N ALA A 126 -2.66 6.12 6.55
CA ALA A 126 -2.15 5.23 5.51
C ALA A 126 -3.24 4.26 4.97
N PHE A 127 -4.12 3.78 5.85
CA PHE A 127 -5.27 2.97 5.47
C PHE A 127 -6.24 3.77 4.58
N ILE A 128 -6.65 4.97 5.02
CA ILE A 128 -7.57 5.83 4.26
C ILE A 128 -6.97 6.23 2.91
N ASP A 129 -5.69 6.62 2.85
CA ASP A 129 -5.02 7.01 1.60
C ASP A 129 -4.94 5.83 0.63
N ALA A 130 -4.63 4.62 1.12
CA ALA A 130 -4.64 3.39 0.31
C ALA A 130 -6.02 3.05 -0.24
N MET A 131 -7.03 3.11 0.63
CA MET A 131 -8.40 2.84 0.22
C MET A 131 -8.91 3.91 -0.73
N HIS A 132 -8.54 5.18 -0.54
CA HIS A 132 -8.90 6.27 -1.44
C HIS A 132 -8.33 6.05 -2.85
N ALA A 133 -7.05 5.71 -2.97
CA ALA A 133 -6.42 5.46 -4.27
C ALA A 133 -7.13 4.30 -5.02
N ASN A 134 -7.47 3.23 -4.32
CA ASN A 134 -8.21 2.09 -4.87
C ASN A 134 -9.68 2.42 -5.16
N ALA A 135 -10.32 3.22 -4.31
CA ALA A 135 -11.73 3.59 -4.45
C ALA A 135 -11.92 4.60 -5.57
N ALA A 136 -10.99 5.54 -5.80
CA ALA A 136 -11.13 6.56 -6.84
C ALA A 136 -11.10 6.00 -8.27
N SER A 137 -10.38 4.90 -8.52
CA SER A 137 -10.43 4.20 -9.81
C SER A 137 -11.75 3.42 -9.95
N GLN A 138 -12.10 2.61 -8.96
CA GLN A 138 -13.31 1.78 -8.96
C GLN A 138 -14.60 2.61 -8.97
N ALA A 139 -14.64 3.74 -8.26
CA ALA A 139 -15.80 4.61 -8.19
C ALA A 139 -16.13 5.21 -9.56
N ARG A 140 -15.12 5.57 -10.36
CA ARG A 140 -15.34 6.05 -11.73
C ARG A 140 -15.95 4.98 -12.63
N GLU A 141 -15.46 3.75 -12.56
CA GLU A 141 -16.02 2.62 -13.30
C GLU A 141 -17.44 2.28 -12.84
N MET A 142 -17.70 2.38 -11.53
CA MET A 142 -19.02 2.16 -10.95
C MET A 142 -20.03 3.21 -11.42
N VAL A 143 -19.65 4.49 -11.46
CA VAL A 143 -20.50 5.56 -12.01
C VAL A 143 -20.83 5.29 -13.47
N GLN A 144 -19.87 4.81 -14.28
CA GLN A 144 -20.10 4.52 -15.69
C GLN A 144 -21.02 3.32 -15.91
N SER A 145 -20.92 2.29 -15.06
CA SER A 145 -21.69 1.05 -15.21
C SER A 145 -23.09 1.13 -14.61
N VAL A 146 -23.22 1.74 -13.43
CA VAL A 146 -24.49 1.85 -12.70
C VAL A 146 -25.25 3.11 -13.09
N GLY A 147 -24.54 4.20 -13.37
CA GLY A 147 -25.13 5.52 -13.58
C GLY A 147 -25.69 6.14 -12.29
N ALA A 148 -26.04 7.42 -12.38
CA ALA A 148 -26.70 8.17 -11.31
C ALA A 148 -28.05 8.77 -11.74
N ALA A 149 -28.52 8.44 -12.95
CA ALA A 149 -29.65 9.09 -13.59
C ALA A 149 -30.92 9.03 -12.72
N GLY A 150 -31.48 10.20 -12.41
CA GLY A 150 -32.69 10.33 -11.61
C GLY A 150 -32.53 10.12 -10.10
N ALA A 151 -31.31 9.81 -9.62
CA ALA A 151 -31.03 9.75 -8.19
C ALA A 151 -30.99 11.17 -7.60
N LYS A 152 -31.62 11.34 -6.43
CA LYS A 152 -31.67 12.64 -5.72
C LYS A 152 -30.85 12.66 -4.44
N ARG A 153 -30.66 11.48 -3.82
CA ARG A 153 -29.89 11.33 -2.58
C ARG A 153 -29.05 10.07 -2.63
N LEU A 154 -27.82 10.17 -2.18
CA LEU A 154 -26.87 9.08 -2.00
C LEU A 154 -26.38 9.10 -0.55
N LEU A 155 -26.36 7.93 0.10
CA LEU A 155 -25.74 7.75 1.40
C LEU A 155 -24.63 6.70 1.26
N ASP A 156 -23.40 7.13 1.48
CA ASP A 156 -22.20 6.30 1.46
C ASP A 156 -21.88 5.86 2.90
N VAL A 157 -22.16 4.59 3.22
CA VAL A 157 -22.00 4.02 4.57
C VAL A 157 -20.66 3.29 4.66
N GLY A 158 -19.77 3.76 5.54
CA GLY A 158 -18.38 3.32 5.58
C GLY A 158 -17.55 3.89 4.42
N GLY A 159 -17.89 5.09 3.95
CA GLY A 159 -17.32 5.69 2.74
C GLY A 159 -15.85 6.14 2.86
N GLY A 160 -15.30 6.13 4.07
CA GLY A 160 -13.97 6.63 4.44
C GLY A 160 -13.74 8.01 3.85
N SER A 161 -12.74 8.10 2.97
CA SER A 161 -12.40 9.30 2.19
C SER A 161 -13.53 9.90 1.34
N GLY A 162 -14.67 9.23 1.20
CA GLY A 162 -15.82 9.68 0.41
C GLY A 162 -15.62 9.57 -1.10
N ALA A 163 -14.65 8.78 -1.57
CA ALA A 163 -14.29 8.65 -2.99
C ALA A 163 -15.50 8.30 -3.89
N TYR A 164 -16.40 7.44 -3.40
CA TYR A 164 -17.63 7.09 -4.12
C TYR A 164 -18.64 8.24 -4.13
N ALA A 165 -18.93 8.83 -2.97
CA ALA A 165 -19.79 10.02 -2.88
C ALA A 165 -19.31 11.16 -3.82
N ILE A 166 -18.00 11.42 -3.86
CA ILE A 166 -17.38 12.43 -4.73
C ILE A 166 -17.53 12.06 -6.21
N ALA A 167 -17.34 10.79 -6.57
CA ALA A 167 -17.44 10.36 -7.96
C ALA A 167 -18.88 10.40 -8.50
N PHE A 168 -19.87 10.07 -7.66
CA PHE A 168 -21.29 10.05 -8.03
C PHE A 168 -21.93 11.44 -8.07
N ALA A 169 -21.52 12.36 -7.19
CA ALA A 169 -22.09 13.71 -7.12
C ALA A 169 -22.14 14.48 -8.46
N PRO A 170 -21.09 14.50 -9.31
CA PRO A 170 -21.13 15.20 -10.59
C PRO A 170 -21.91 14.46 -11.68
N ALA A 171 -22.23 13.17 -11.49
CA ALA A 171 -22.91 12.36 -12.49
C ALA A 171 -24.42 12.68 -12.62
N GLU A 172 -25.01 13.30 -11.59
CA GLU A 172 -26.39 13.77 -11.60
C GLU A 172 -26.50 15.05 -10.74
N PRO A 173 -26.54 16.26 -11.34
CA PRO A 173 -26.44 17.53 -10.62
C PRO A 173 -27.41 17.77 -9.44
N PRO A 174 -28.66 17.24 -9.42
CA PRO A 174 -29.52 17.35 -8.24
C PRO A 174 -29.18 16.35 -7.11
N LEU A 175 -28.19 15.47 -7.30
CA LEU A 175 -27.82 14.44 -6.33
C LEU A 175 -27.13 15.02 -5.11
N GLN A 176 -27.73 14.83 -3.94
CA GLN A 176 -27.11 15.13 -2.65
C GLN A 176 -26.44 13.88 -2.09
N ALA A 177 -25.13 13.92 -1.89
CA ALA A 177 -24.39 12.83 -1.28
C ALA A 177 -24.08 13.12 0.20
N ALA A 178 -24.26 12.12 1.06
CA ALA A 178 -23.85 12.14 2.45
C ALA A 178 -22.95 10.93 2.73
N VAL A 179 -21.94 11.10 3.58
CA VAL A 179 -21.04 10.02 4.03
C VAL A 179 -21.31 9.77 5.51
N LEU A 180 -21.45 8.51 5.88
CA LEU A 180 -21.54 8.05 7.26
C LEU A 180 -20.36 7.14 7.54
N ASP A 181 -19.44 7.58 8.41
CA ASP A 181 -18.28 6.80 8.82
C ASP A 181 -18.03 6.91 10.33
N LEU A 182 -17.04 6.14 10.82
CA LEU A 182 -16.47 6.27 12.14
C LEU A 182 -15.84 7.67 12.33
N PRO A 183 -15.67 8.16 13.57
CA PRO A 183 -15.16 9.51 13.84
C PRO A 183 -13.76 9.81 13.29
N GLN A 184 -13.00 8.77 12.92
CA GLN A 184 -11.64 8.85 12.42
C GLN A 184 -11.55 8.63 10.90
N GLY A 185 -12.70 8.37 10.25
CA GLY A 185 -12.83 8.06 8.82
C GLY A 185 -12.92 9.29 7.93
#